data_AF-A0A2I0SMW7-F1
#
_entry.id   AF-A0A2I0SMW7-F1
#
_cell.length_a   1.000
_cell.length_b   1.000
_cell.length_c   1.000
_cell.angle_alpha   90.00
_cell.angle_beta   90.00
_cell.angle_gamma   90.00
#
_symmetry.space_group_name_H-M   'P 1'
#
loop_
_entity.id
_entity.type
_entity.pdbx_description
1 polymer ?
#
loop_
_entity_poly.entity_id
_entity_poly.type
_entity_poly.pdbx_seq_one_letter_code
_entity_poly.pdbx_strand_id
1 'polypeptide(L)'
;MKWTESTRPSTGRTQWRVELSKAQPAWGRPAVKCYFVEGVGLTCVLVDGRFGPQVTHEGNRLIGRVPSELFDDMESYAIQHDVGLRSSPGGDLSVGAFDIELGAQRAGDAVVTWALLFNTGEIAGASWDIAPAEVWRHW
;
A
#
# COMPACT_ATOMS: atom_id res chain seq x y z
N MET A 1 -11.26 -12.49 11.98
CA MET A 1 -10.56 -12.69 10.69
C MET A 1 -11.55 -13.32 9.74
N LYS A 2 -11.89 -12.67 8.63
CA LYS A 2 -12.79 -13.22 7.59
C LYS A 2 -11.93 -13.52 6.36
N TRP A 3 -12.12 -14.70 5.79
CA TRP A 3 -11.47 -15.11 4.55
C TRP A 3 -12.44 -14.83 3.41
N THR A 4 -12.03 -14.00 2.46
CA THR A 4 -12.80 -13.72 1.25
C THR A 4 -11.96 -14.13 0.05
N GLU A 5 -12.33 -15.24 -0.57
CA GLU A 5 -11.69 -15.73 -1.79
C GLU A 5 -12.25 -14.94 -2.98
N SER A 6 -11.38 -14.24 -3.72
CA SER A 6 -11.76 -13.57 -4.96
C SER A 6 -10.72 -13.91 -6.01
N THR A 7 -11.09 -14.81 -6.92
CA THR A 7 -10.28 -15.25 -8.04
C THR A 7 -10.54 -14.32 -9.23
N ARG A 8 -9.54 -13.54 -9.65
CA ARG A 8 -9.52 -12.94 -10.99
C ARG A 8 -8.17 -13.17 -11.65
N PRO A 9 -8.12 -13.68 -12.89
CA PRO A 9 -6.87 -13.92 -13.58
C PRO A 9 -6.41 -12.61 -14.23
N SER A 10 -5.38 -11.97 -13.69
CA SER A 10 -4.68 -10.90 -14.42
C SER A 10 -3.29 -11.27 -14.92
N THR A 11 -2.74 -12.45 -14.57
CA THR A 11 -1.40 -12.85 -15.01
C THR A 11 -1.17 -14.37 -14.99
N GLY A 12 -2.13 -15.19 -15.41
CA GLY A 12 -1.96 -16.66 -15.51
C GLY A 12 -1.64 -17.41 -14.19
N ARG A 13 -1.41 -16.68 -13.10
CA ARG A 13 -1.20 -17.16 -11.73
C ARG A 13 -2.43 -16.84 -10.93
N THR A 14 -2.81 -17.75 -10.05
CA THR A 14 -3.94 -17.52 -9.16
C THR A 14 -3.54 -16.58 -8.04
N GLN A 15 -4.38 -15.60 -7.73
CA GLN A 15 -4.16 -14.64 -6.67
C GLN A 15 -5.27 -14.74 -5.63
N TRP A 16 -4.89 -14.67 -4.36
CA TRP A 16 -5.80 -14.74 -3.22
C TRP A 16 -5.58 -13.55 -2.29
N ARG A 17 -6.54 -13.29 -1.41
CA ARG A 17 -6.42 -12.18 -0.46
C ARG A 17 -6.95 -12.49 0.92
N VAL A 18 -6.45 -11.75 1.89
CA VAL A 18 -6.89 -11.77 3.28
C VAL A 18 -7.22 -10.36 3.73
N GLU A 19 -8.38 -10.20 4.35
CA GLU A 19 -8.83 -8.90 4.87
C GLU A 19 -8.86 -8.92 6.39
N LEU A 20 -8.20 -7.94 6.99
CA LEU A 20 -8.13 -7.73 8.42
C LEU A 20 -8.88 -6.45 8.75
N SER A 21 -9.87 -6.56 9.63
CA SER A 21 -10.69 -5.43 10.08
C SER A 21 -10.56 -5.25 11.59
N LYS A 22 -10.64 -4.00 12.05
CA LYS A 22 -10.72 -3.68 13.48
C LYS A 22 -12.02 -4.24 14.06
N ALA A 23 -12.03 -4.61 15.33
CA ALA A 23 -13.19 -5.18 16.05
C ALA A 23 -14.33 -4.16 16.35
N GLN A 24 -14.52 -3.17 15.48
CA GLN A 24 -15.60 -2.17 15.54
C GLN A 24 -16.75 -2.56 14.58
N PRO A 25 -17.92 -1.88 14.60
CA PRO A 25 -19.13 -2.40 13.94
C PRO A 25 -18.89 -2.74 12.47
N ALA A 26 -19.45 -3.87 12.04
CA ALA A 26 -19.12 -4.67 10.86
C ALA A 26 -19.36 -4.03 9.46
N TRP A 27 -19.41 -2.70 9.39
CA TRP A 27 -19.76 -1.92 8.19
C TRP A 27 -18.60 -1.06 7.66
N GLY A 28 -17.38 -1.24 8.19
CA GLY A 28 -16.19 -0.49 7.78
C GLY A 28 -15.37 -1.18 6.69
N ARG A 29 -14.62 -0.40 5.91
CA ARG A 29 -13.55 -0.90 5.04
C ARG A 29 -12.53 -1.72 5.86
N PRO A 30 -11.87 -2.74 5.26
CA PRO A 30 -10.82 -3.46 5.94
C PRO A 30 -9.65 -2.52 6.27
N ALA A 31 -9.07 -2.71 7.45
CA ALA A 31 -7.94 -1.93 7.94
C ALA A 31 -6.64 -2.31 7.20
N VAL A 32 -6.52 -3.59 6.84
CA VAL A 32 -5.39 -4.13 6.07
C VAL A 32 -5.92 -5.15 5.07
N LYS A 33 -5.38 -5.12 3.85
CA LYS A 33 -5.58 -6.17 2.84
C LYS A 33 -4.24 -6.77 2.45
N CYS A 34 -4.11 -8.08 2.61
CA CYS A 34 -2.93 -8.84 2.20
C CYS A 34 -3.23 -9.59 0.90
N TYR A 35 -2.27 -9.61 -0.01
CA TYR A 35 -2.40 -10.21 -1.34
C TYR A 35 -1.34 -11.28 -1.54
N PHE A 36 -1.76 -12.43 -2.03
CA PHE A 36 -0.92 -13.61 -2.18
C PHE A 36 -0.94 -14.09 -3.62
N VAL A 37 0.22 -14.39 -4.17
CA VAL A 37 0.36 -15.02 -5.49
C VAL A 37 0.70 -16.48 -5.29
N GLU A 38 0.00 -17.36 -6.00
CA GLU A 38 0.25 -18.80 -5.99
C GLU A 38 1.71 -19.13 -6.36
N GLY A 39 2.34 -20.02 -5.58
CA GLY A 39 3.74 -20.40 -5.75
C GLY A 39 4.75 -19.36 -5.25
N VAL A 40 4.32 -18.19 -4.79
CA VAL A 40 5.19 -17.09 -4.32
C VAL A 40 4.92 -16.73 -2.87
N GLY A 41 3.65 -16.67 -2.47
CA GLY A 41 3.25 -16.25 -1.13
C GLY A 41 2.81 -14.80 -1.06
N LEU A 42 3.02 -14.14 0.08
CA LEU A 42 2.60 -12.75 0.32
C LEU A 42 3.41 -11.80 -0.55
N THR A 43 2.74 -11.07 -1.44
CA THR A 43 3.40 -10.11 -2.35
C THR A 43 3.07 -8.67 -2.02
N CYS A 44 1.87 -8.38 -1.50
CA CYS A 44 1.48 -7.02 -1.13
C CYS A 44 0.68 -6.96 0.17
N VAL A 45 0.86 -5.86 0.90
CA VAL A 45 0.06 -5.47 2.07
C VAL A 45 -0.38 -4.03 1.88
N LEU A 46 -1.68 -3.83 1.64
CA LEU A 46 -2.31 -2.52 1.62
C LEU A 46 -2.80 -2.17 3.02
N VAL A 47 -2.41 -1.01 3.52
CA VAL A 47 -2.80 -0.48 4.84
C VAL A 47 -3.67 0.76 4.65
N ASP A 48 -4.91 0.72 5.12
CA ASP A 48 -5.87 1.82 5.00
C ASP A 48 -5.45 3.02 5.86
N GLY A 49 -5.50 4.22 5.28
CA GLY A 49 -5.09 5.47 5.92
C GLY A 49 -5.93 5.89 7.14
N ARG A 50 -7.19 5.44 7.22
CA ARG A 50 -8.14 5.82 8.28
C ARG A 50 -8.32 4.73 9.32
N PHE A 51 -8.37 3.48 8.89
CA PHE A 51 -8.68 2.33 9.73
C PHE A 51 -7.46 1.43 10.00
N GLY A 52 -6.40 1.59 9.22
CA GLY A 52 -5.18 0.80 9.31
C GLY A 52 -4.38 1.09 10.58
N PRO A 53 -3.49 0.14 10.97
CA PRO A 53 -2.50 0.39 12.01
C PRO A 53 -1.54 1.51 11.61
N GLN A 54 -0.93 2.13 12.61
CA GLN A 54 0.20 3.02 12.37
C GLN A 54 1.39 2.20 11.89
N VAL A 55 1.94 2.55 10.72
CA VAL A 55 3.16 1.97 10.17
C VAL A 55 4.24 3.03 10.18
N THR A 56 5.41 2.66 10.68
CA THR A 56 6.61 3.50 10.69
C THR A 56 7.73 2.82 9.93
N HIS A 57 8.51 3.59 9.19
CA HIS A 57 9.72 3.11 8.54
C HIS A 57 10.83 4.14 8.76
N GLU A 58 11.95 3.72 9.36
CA GLU A 58 13.09 4.60 9.68
C GLU A 58 12.66 5.91 10.38
N GLY A 59 11.73 5.80 11.33
CA GLY A 59 11.18 6.95 12.07
C GLY A 59 10.04 7.71 11.37
N ASN A 60 9.83 7.52 10.06
CA ASN A 60 8.75 8.17 9.31
C ASN A 60 7.43 7.43 9.48
N ARG A 61 6.39 8.14 9.94
CA ARG A 61 5.03 7.61 10.03
C ARG A 61 4.34 7.70 8.68
N LEU A 62 3.85 6.57 8.17
CA LEU A 62 3.32 6.47 6.81
C LEU A 62 1.80 6.57 6.72
N ILE A 63 1.07 6.18 7.76
CA ILE A 63 -0.40 6.00 7.71
C ILE A 63 -1.13 7.13 8.42
N GLY A 64 -2.14 7.68 7.76
CA GLY A 64 -3.05 8.66 8.35
C GLY A 64 -2.47 10.08 8.42
N ARG A 65 -1.42 10.38 7.65
CA ARG A 65 -0.77 11.70 7.61
C ARG A 65 -1.29 12.58 6.50
N VAL A 66 -1.06 13.88 6.59
CA VAL A 66 -1.28 14.80 5.48
C VAL A 66 -0.30 14.43 4.35
N PRO A 67 -0.77 14.19 3.10
CA PRO A 67 0.11 13.73 2.02
C PRO A 67 1.31 14.65 1.75
N SER A 68 1.11 15.97 1.73
CA SER A 68 2.18 16.92 1.47
C SER A 68 3.30 16.84 2.51
N GLU A 69 2.96 16.73 3.79
CA GLU A 69 3.97 16.65 4.85
C GLU A 69 4.77 15.35 4.78
N LEU A 70 4.12 14.22 4.44
CA LEU A 70 4.84 12.96 4.26
C LEU A 70 5.72 12.98 3.01
N PHE A 71 5.29 13.68 1.96
CA PHE A 71 6.08 13.85 0.73
C PHE A 71 7.35 14.66 0.98
N ASP A 72 7.28 15.75 1.75
CA ASP A 72 8.45 16.53 2.17
C ASP A 72 9.44 15.66 2.99
N ASP A 73 8.91 14.83 3.90
CA ASP A 73 9.73 13.89 4.69
C ASP A 73 10.39 12.82 3.79
N MET A 74 9.68 12.32 2.78
CA MET A 74 10.21 11.35 1.83
C MET A 74 11.29 11.94 0.90
N GLU A 75 11.12 13.18 0.45
CA GLU A 75 12.14 13.88 -0.32
C GLU A 75 13.41 14.08 0.53
N SER A 76 13.23 14.50 1.79
CA SER A 76 14.33 14.63 2.75
C SER A 76 15.05 13.30 2.98
N TYR A 77 14.29 12.21 3.13
CA TYR A 77 14.84 10.86 3.23
C TYR A 77 15.63 10.47 1.98
N ALA A 78 15.06 10.70 0.79
CA ALA A 78 15.70 10.35 -0.47
C ALA A 78 17.07 11.04 -0.63
N ILE A 79 17.15 12.32 -0.27
CA ILE A 79 18.39 13.10 -0.25
C ILE A 79 19.39 12.55 0.78
N GLN A 80 18.95 12.27 2.01
CA GLN A 80 19.82 11.78 3.08
C GLN A 80 20.45 10.41 2.79
N HIS A 81 19.72 9.56 2.06
CA HIS A 81 20.12 8.19 1.76
C HIS A 81 20.68 8.00 0.34
N ASP A 82 20.83 9.09 -0.44
CA ASP A 82 21.29 9.06 -1.84
C ASP A 82 20.49 8.06 -2.70
N VAL A 83 19.16 8.06 -2.53
CA VAL A 83 18.23 7.23 -3.28
C VAL A 83 17.30 8.10 -4.14
N GLY A 84 16.86 7.56 -5.27
CA GLY A 84 15.99 8.29 -6.21
C GLY A 84 14.54 8.42 -5.72
N LEU A 85 13.84 9.45 -6.19
CA LEU A 85 12.40 9.60 -6.06
C LEU A 85 11.71 9.24 -7.38
N ARG A 86 10.56 8.58 -7.32
CA ARG A 86 9.71 8.30 -8.49
C ARG A 86 8.27 8.71 -8.19
N SER A 87 7.59 9.23 -9.20
CA SER A 87 6.17 9.56 -9.10
C SER A 87 5.34 8.61 -9.96
N SER A 88 4.23 8.13 -9.41
CA SER A 88 3.20 7.43 -10.18
C SER A 88 2.51 8.42 -11.15
N PRO A 89 1.85 7.94 -12.21
CA PRO A 89 0.98 8.81 -13.03
C PRO A 89 -0.15 9.49 -12.23
N GLY A 90 -0.50 8.96 -11.05
CA GLY A 90 -1.47 9.56 -10.12
C GLY A 90 -0.87 10.66 -9.23
N GLY A 91 0.44 10.90 -9.32
CA GLY A 91 1.16 11.87 -8.48
C GLY A 91 1.65 11.32 -7.15
N ASP A 92 1.54 10.00 -6.93
CA ASP A 92 2.00 9.38 -5.69
C ASP A 92 3.52 9.24 -5.68
N LEU A 93 4.17 9.60 -4.58
CA LEU A 93 5.61 9.46 -4.42
C LEU A 93 5.98 8.04 -3.95
N SER A 94 7.06 7.53 -4.54
CA SER A 94 7.78 6.33 -4.11
C SER A 94 9.26 6.63 -4.06
N VAL A 95 9.96 6.08 -3.08
CA VAL A 95 11.40 6.24 -2.93
C VAL A 95 12.11 4.96 -3.40
N GLY A 96 13.25 5.09 -4.06
CA GLY A 96 14.08 3.96 -4.48
C GLY A 96 14.58 3.18 -3.26
N ALA A 97 14.70 1.85 -3.41
CA ALA A 97 14.98 0.91 -2.31
C ALA A 97 13.90 0.84 -1.20
N PHE A 98 12.84 1.64 -1.29
CA PHE A 98 11.61 1.44 -0.53
C PHE A 98 10.66 0.58 -1.37
N ASP A 99 10.39 -0.64 -0.93
CA ASP A 99 9.29 -1.45 -1.46
C ASP A 99 7.94 -0.98 -0.86
N ILE A 100 7.73 0.34 -0.91
CA ILE A 100 6.58 1.04 -0.36
C ILE A 100 6.10 2.05 -1.40
N GLU A 101 4.83 1.92 -1.77
CA GLU A 101 4.10 2.96 -2.47
C GLU A 101 3.13 3.62 -1.51
N LEU A 102 3.08 4.94 -1.57
CA LEU A 102 2.11 5.73 -0.82
C LEU A 102 0.94 6.08 -1.71
N GLY A 103 -0.15 6.51 -1.10
CA GLY A 103 -1.17 7.25 -1.79
C GLY A 103 -2.06 8.01 -0.84
N ALA A 104 -3.03 8.71 -1.39
CA ALA A 104 -3.96 9.54 -0.65
C ALA A 104 -5.38 8.95 -0.67
N GLN A 105 -6.07 9.01 0.48
CA GLN A 105 -7.48 8.64 0.61
C GLN A 105 -8.26 9.70 1.38
N ARG A 106 -9.57 9.80 1.16
CA ARG A 106 -10.44 10.66 1.96
C ARG A 106 -10.74 10.04 3.32
N ALA A 107 -10.64 10.85 4.36
CA ALA A 107 -11.05 10.53 5.72
C ALA A 107 -11.96 11.64 6.26
N GLY A 108 -13.23 11.58 5.86
CA GLY A 108 -14.18 12.68 6.11
C GLY A 108 -13.80 13.88 5.24
N ASP A 109 -13.62 15.04 5.88
CA ASP A 109 -13.23 16.29 5.20
C ASP A 109 -11.71 16.42 5.01
N ALA A 110 -10.93 15.47 5.55
CA ALA A 110 -9.49 15.41 5.39
C ALA A 110 -9.07 14.44 4.28
N VAL A 111 -7.86 14.63 3.76
CA VAL A 111 -7.16 13.65 2.93
C VAL A 111 -5.97 13.15 3.74
N VAL A 112 -5.82 11.83 3.80
CA VAL A 112 -4.78 11.17 4.59
C VAL A 112 -4.06 10.11 3.79
N THR A 113 -2.83 9.79 4.18
CA THR A 113 -1.98 8.82 3.51
C THR A 113 -2.35 7.37 3.83
N TRP A 114 -2.29 6.51 2.83
CA TRP A 114 -2.26 5.04 2.93
C TRP A 114 -0.93 4.52 2.39
N ALA A 115 -0.61 3.25 2.64
CA ALA A 115 0.60 2.63 2.09
C ALA A 115 0.34 1.23 1.54
N LEU A 116 0.98 0.92 0.42
CA LEU A 116 1.15 -0.41 -0.13
C LEU A 116 2.60 -0.83 0.12
N LEU A 117 2.79 -1.76 1.03
CA LEU A 117 4.06 -2.47 1.15
C LEU A 117 4.03 -3.62 0.15
N PHE A 118 5.09 -3.79 -0.63
CA PHE A 118 5.15 -4.85 -1.62
C PHE A 118 6.49 -5.57 -1.58
N ASN A 119 6.57 -6.69 -2.26
CA ASN A 119 7.82 -7.38 -2.55
C ASN A 119 7.66 -8.00 -3.93
N THR A 120 8.38 -7.47 -4.91
CA THR A 120 8.34 -7.96 -6.29
C THR A 120 9.13 -9.25 -6.46
N GLY A 121 10.08 -9.56 -5.56
CA GLY A 121 11.03 -10.65 -5.73
C GLY A 121 11.62 -10.66 -7.15
N GLU A 122 11.72 -11.85 -7.73
CA GLU A 122 12.13 -12.05 -9.13
C GLU A 122 10.93 -12.12 -10.10
N ILE A 123 9.70 -11.99 -9.60
CA ILE A 123 8.50 -12.27 -10.39
C ILE A 123 7.94 -11.04 -11.12
N ALA A 124 8.46 -9.84 -10.81
CA ALA A 124 7.95 -8.55 -11.26
C ALA A 124 9.02 -7.45 -11.21
N GLY A 125 8.83 -6.40 -12.01
CA GLY A 125 9.71 -5.22 -12.01
C GLY A 125 9.18 -4.07 -11.13
N ALA A 126 7.87 -4.06 -10.84
CA ALA A 126 7.24 -3.05 -9.99
C ALA A 126 6.01 -3.60 -9.24
N SER A 127 5.55 -2.84 -8.24
CA SER A 127 4.27 -3.08 -7.55
C SER A 127 3.09 -3.21 -8.53
N TRP A 128 3.11 -2.46 -9.62
CA TRP A 128 2.10 -2.47 -10.70
C TRP A 128 1.90 -3.84 -11.35
N ASP A 129 2.91 -4.70 -11.32
CA ASP A 129 2.84 -6.04 -11.90
C ASP A 129 2.19 -7.07 -10.96
N ILE A 130 2.16 -6.80 -9.64
CA ILE A 130 1.75 -7.75 -8.59
C ILE A 130 0.54 -7.29 -7.77
N ALA A 131 0.33 -5.98 -7.67
CA ALA A 131 -0.79 -5.42 -6.93
C ALA A 131 -2.06 -5.44 -7.78
N PRO A 132 -3.19 -5.91 -7.23
CA PRO A 132 -4.44 -5.89 -7.96
C PRO A 132 -4.88 -4.47 -8.32
N ALA A 133 -5.56 -4.33 -9.45
CA ALA A 133 -6.01 -3.04 -9.97
C ALA A 133 -6.89 -2.23 -9.00
N GLU A 134 -7.49 -2.86 -7.98
CA GLU A 134 -8.24 -2.17 -6.94
C GLU A 134 -7.39 -1.39 -5.93
N VAL A 135 -6.10 -1.71 -5.80
CA VAL A 135 -5.15 -0.93 -4.99
C VAL A 135 -5.09 0.50 -5.53
N TRP A 136 -5.02 0.64 -6.86
CA TRP A 136 -4.99 1.93 -7.56
C TRP A 136 -6.33 2.67 -7.57
N ARG A 137 -7.39 2.03 -7.04
CA ARG A 137 -8.71 2.63 -6.83
C ARG A 137 -8.99 2.81 -5.34
N HIS A 138 -7.95 2.77 -4.51
CA HIS A 138 -8.04 3.02 -3.09
C HIS A 138 -8.01 4.53 -2.84
N TRP A 139 -9.20 5.12 -2.70
CA TRP A 139 -9.45 6.51 -2.35
C TRP A 139 -10.37 6.61 -1.14
#